data_AF-A0A6H1ZUW3-F1
#
_entry.id   AF-A0A6H1ZUW3-F1
#
_cell.length_a   1.000
_cell.length_b   1.000
_cell.length_c   1.000
_cell.angle_alpha   90.00
_cell.angle_beta   90.00
_cell.angle_gamma   90.00
#
_symmetry.space_group_name_H-M   'P 1'
#
loop_
_entity.id
_entity.type
_entity.pdbx_description
1 polymer ?
#
loop_
_entity_poly.entity_id
_entity_poly.type
_entity_poly.pdbx_seq_one_letter_code
_entity_poly.pdbx_strand_id
1 'polypeptide(L)'
;MSECFCFFDEPFDPELCFSWLQEERRISKVERQCCECRGVINSGQPYIKTVAKLQGRLETYVTCPGCAELRKHFCGLYEGLYNDLDEVKDDLALTDLEGLTSDAVAKLEERYGEEWAELARIEEEEEAE
;
A
#
# COMPACT_ATOMS: atom_id res chain seq x y z
N MET A 1 4.57 16.77 -3.23
CA MET A 1 5.22 15.53 -2.75
C MET A 1 4.90 15.48 -1.27
N SER A 2 3.85 14.76 -0.90
CA SER A 2 3.43 14.64 0.49
C SER A 2 4.49 13.82 1.23
N GLU A 3 5.08 14.40 2.28
CA GLU A 3 6.06 13.72 3.11
C GLU A 3 5.32 12.66 3.94
N CYS A 4 5.66 11.38 3.75
CA CYS A 4 5.09 10.32 4.56
C CYS A 4 5.52 10.47 6.01
N PHE A 5 4.60 10.94 6.84
CA PHE A 5 4.75 11.04 8.29
C PHE A 5 4.23 9.74 8.92
N CYS A 6 5.14 8.88 9.37
CA CYS A 6 4.78 7.77 10.23
C CYS A 6 4.44 8.33 11.62
N PHE A 7 3.15 8.39 11.96
CA PHE A 7 2.67 8.80 13.28
C PHE A 7 2.85 7.64 14.28
N PHE A 8 3.85 7.74 15.15
CA PHE A 8 3.91 6.98 16.41
C PHE A 8 4.03 7.99 17.57
N ASP A 9 3.21 7.81 18.61
CA ASP A 9 2.95 8.75 19.73
C ASP A 9 4.08 8.88 20.79
N GLU A 10 5.34 8.58 20.45
CA GLU A 10 6.51 8.84 21.31
C GLU A 10 7.50 9.76 20.57
N PRO A 11 8.42 10.49 21.24
CA PRO A 11 9.29 11.46 20.56
C PRO A 11 10.12 10.78 19.47
N PHE A 12 9.59 10.86 18.26
CA PHE A 12 10.01 10.12 17.08
C PHE A 12 11.15 10.88 16.44
N ASP A 13 12.33 10.26 16.45
CA ASP A 13 13.43 10.71 15.64
C ASP A 13 13.24 10.13 14.23
N PRO A 14 12.92 10.95 13.21
CA PRO A 14 12.69 10.48 11.84
C PRO A 14 13.91 9.79 11.24
N GLU A 15 15.12 10.08 11.77
CA GLU A 15 16.33 9.38 11.37
C GLU A 15 16.31 7.91 11.85
N LEU A 16 15.63 7.58 12.95
CA LEU A 16 15.69 6.23 13.52
C LEU A 16 14.76 5.22 12.84
N CYS A 17 13.60 5.63 12.31
CA CYS A 17 12.62 4.70 11.77
C CYS A 17 12.96 4.22 10.33
N PHE A 18 13.68 5.04 9.56
CA PHE A 18 14.13 4.69 8.20
C PHE A 18 15.54 5.19 7.87
N SER A 19 16.47 5.33 8.83
CA SER A 19 17.88 5.69 8.55
C SER A 19 18.51 4.84 7.44
N TRP A 20 17.99 3.63 7.24
CA TRP A 20 18.38 2.72 6.19
C TRP A 20 17.13 2.16 5.51
N LEU A 21 16.64 2.87 4.48
CA LEU A 21 15.67 2.35 3.52
C LEU A 21 16.28 2.44 2.11
N GLN A 22 16.33 1.30 1.43
CA GLN A 22 16.77 1.21 0.04
C GLN A 22 15.73 0.46 -0.78
N GLU A 23 15.25 1.11 -1.83
CA GLU A 23 14.31 0.52 -2.77
C GLU A 23 14.95 0.35 -4.13
N GLU A 24 14.75 -0.82 -4.73
CA GLU A 24 15.25 -1.14 -6.06
C GLU A 24 14.16 -1.84 -6.87
N ARG A 25 13.85 -1.30 -8.05
CA ARG A 25 12.99 -1.99 -9.01
C ARG A 25 13.76 -3.11 -9.69
N ARG A 26 13.24 -4.33 -9.63
CA ARG A 26 13.86 -5.54 -10.18
C ARG A 26 12.88 -6.31 -11.06
N ILE A 27 13.42 -7.17 -11.90
CA ILE A 27 12.64 -8.20 -12.62
C ILE A 27 12.80 -9.53 -11.89
N SER A 28 11.69 -10.19 -11.60
CA SER A 28 11.73 -11.47 -10.91
C SER A 28 12.30 -12.55 -11.83
N LYS A 29 13.25 -13.34 -11.32
CA LYS A 29 13.83 -14.49 -12.04
C LYS A 29 13.17 -15.82 -11.68
N VAL A 30 12.38 -15.80 -10.61
CA VAL A 30 11.67 -16.94 -10.02
C VAL A 30 10.29 -16.46 -9.57
N GLU A 31 9.38 -17.38 -9.29
CA GLU A 31 8.13 -17.01 -8.63
C GLU A 31 8.40 -16.45 -7.23
N ARG A 32 7.69 -15.40 -6.86
CA ARG A 32 7.74 -14.76 -5.53
C ARG A 32 6.33 -14.39 -5.10
N GLN A 33 6.19 -14.09 -3.82
CA GLN A 33 4.93 -13.58 -3.27
C GLN A 33 5.12 -12.12 -2.85
N CYS A 34 4.15 -11.28 -3.17
CA CYS A 34 4.07 -9.92 -2.64
C CYS A 34 3.85 -9.98 -1.12
N CYS A 35 4.60 -9.20 -0.35
CA CYS A 35 4.47 -9.14 1.11
C CYS A 35 3.15 -8.48 1.55
N GLU A 36 2.59 -7.57 0.76
CA GLU A 36 1.35 -6.85 1.08
C GLU A 36 0.10 -7.66 0.69
N CYS A 37 -0.18 -7.79 -0.62
CA CYS A 37 -1.41 -8.44 -1.09
C CYS A 37 -1.34 -9.96 -1.13
N ARG A 38 -0.19 -10.57 -0.78
CA ARG A 38 0.07 -12.02 -0.91
C ARG A 38 -0.10 -12.56 -2.35
N GLY A 39 -0.23 -11.70 -3.34
CA GLY A 39 -0.32 -12.05 -4.76
C GLY A 39 0.98 -12.62 -5.31
N VAL A 40 0.87 -13.47 -6.33
CA VAL A 40 2.01 -14.12 -6.97
C VAL A 40 2.67 -13.19 -8.00
N ILE A 41 3.99 -13.05 -7.90
CA ILE A 41 4.85 -12.34 -8.85
C ILE A 41 5.62 -13.40 -9.63
N ASN A 42 5.22 -13.63 -10.87
CA ASN A 42 5.81 -14.62 -11.75
C ASN A 42 7.19 -14.21 -12.25
N SER A 43 7.95 -15.19 -12.74
CA SER A 43 9.21 -14.93 -13.45
C SER A 43 8.98 -14.00 -14.64
N GLY A 44 9.86 -13.02 -14.83
CA GLY A 44 9.74 -11.97 -15.84
C GLY A 44 8.92 -10.75 -15.41
N GLN A 45 8.18 -10.80 -14.30
CA GLN A 45 7.40 -9.65 -13.82
C GLN A 45 8.25 -8.69 -12.96
N PRO A 46 7.96 -7.38 -13.02
CA PRO A 46 8.62 -6.40 -12.17
C PRO A 46 8.17 -6.52 -10.70
N TYR A 47 9.07 -6.20 -9.78
CA TYR A 47 8.78 -6.05 -8.36
C TYR A 47 9.69 -4.99 -7.73
N ILE A 48 9.28 -4.48 -6.57
CA ILE A 48 10.10 -3.59 -5.75
C ILE A 48 10.73 -4.42 -4.64
N LYS A 49 12.07 -4.41 -4.59
CA LYS A 49 12.82 -4.93 -3.45
C LYS A 49 13.09 -3.77 -2.51
N THR A 50 12.60 -3.86 -1.29
CA THR A 50 12.98 -2.93 -0.23
C THR A 50 13.91 -3.64 0.74
N VAL A 51 15.00 -2.98 1.11
CA VAL A 51 15.79 -3.32 2.30
C VAL A 51 15.60 -2.21 3.32
N ALA A 52 15.11 -2.53 4.50
CA ALA A 52 14.86 -1.57 5.57
C ALA A 52 15.52 -2.02 6.88
N LYS A 53 15.98 -1.09 7.71
CA LYS A 53 16.40 -1.38 9.09
C LYS A 53 15.29 -1.03 10.07
N LEU A 54 14.57 -2.04 10.53
CA LEU A 54 13.46 -1.89 11.49
C LEU A 54 13.89 -2.43 12.85
N GLN A 55 13.74 -1.62 13.90
CA GLN A 55 14.08 -2.01 15.29
C GLN A 55 15.49 -2.61 15.43
N GLY A 56 16.46 -2.07 14.69
CA GLY A 56 17.85 -2.55 14.72
C GLY A 56 18.14 -3.76 13.82
N ARG A 57 17.13 -4.37 13.19
CA ARG A 57 17.27 -5.53 12.29
C ARG A 57 17.14 -5.12 10.84
N LEU A 58 17.95 -5.72 9.98
CA LEU A 58 17.82 -5.56 8.53
C LEU A 58 16.78 -6.55 8.02
N GLU A 59 15.77 -6.03 7.35
CA GLU A 59 14.69 -6.78 6.75
C GLU A 59 14.62 -6.52 5.25
N THR A 60 14.07 -7.48 4.50
CA THR A 60 13.93 -7.38 3.05
C THR A 60 12.52 -7.74 2.65
N TYR A 61 11.89 -6.83 1.92
CA TYR A 61 10.52 -6.93 1.46
C TYR A 61 10.48 -7.05 -0.06
N VAL A 62 9.50 -7.80 -0.55
CA VAL A 62 9.22 -8.01 -1.96
C VAL A 62 7.80 -7.56 -2.21
N THR A 63 7.64 -6.47 -2.94
CA THR A 63 6.33 -5.84 -3.16
C THR A 63 6.02 -5.78 -4.64
N CYS A 64 4.77 -6.07 -5.03
CA CYS A 64 4.33 -5.84 -6.40
C CYS A 64 4.22 -4.32 -6.68
N PRO A 65 4.32 -3.88 -7.95
CA PRO A 65 4.28 -2.46 -8.28
C PRO A 65 3.05 -1.72 -7.74
N GLY A 66 1.84 -2.27 -7.91
CA GLY A 66 0.60 -1.67 -7.39
C GLY A 66 0.63 -1.47 -5.88
N CYS A 67 0.98 -2.49 -5.09
CA CYS A 67 1.07 -2.34 -3.63
C CYS A 67 2.20 -1.38 -3.21
N ALA A 68 3.31 -1.33 -3.94
CA ALA A 68 4.38 -0.39 -3.62
C ALA A 68 3.95 1.06 -3.86
N GLU A 69 3.14 1.29 -4.90
CA GLU A 69 2.57 2.59 -5.19
C GLU A 69 1.51 3.00 -4.16
N LEU A 70 0.58 2.10 -3.83
CA LEU A 70 -0.39 2.30 -2.75
C LEU A 70 0.31 2.64 -1.44
N ARG A 71 1.36 1.90 -1.08
CA ARG A 71 2.14 2.19 0.14
C ARG A 71 2.79 3.57 0.12
N LYS A 72 3.29 4.00 -1.04
CA LYS A 72 3.87 5.35 -1.18
C LYS A 72 2.80 6.43 -1.09
N HIS A 73 1.59 6.15 -1.58
CA HIS A 73 0.49 7.09 -1.62
C HIS A 73 -0.17 7.25 -0.24
N PHE A 74 -0.44 6.15 0.43
CA PHE A 74 -1.09 6.10 1.75
C PHE A 74 -0.10 6.04 2.91
N CYS A 75 1.20 6.09 2.64
CA CYS A 75 2.26 6.04 3.64
C CYS A 75 2.21 4.82 4.58
N GLY A 76 1.72 3.69 4.06
CA GLY A 76 1.53 2.47 4.84
C GLY A 76 2.83 1.79 5.26
N LEU A 77 2.74 0.96 6.30
CA LEU A 77 3.82 0.11 6.77
C LEU A 77 3.98 -1.15 5.90
N TYR A 78 5.19 -1.72 5.88
CA TYR A 78 5.44 -3.00 5.21
C TYR A 78 4.73 -4.14 5.93
N GLU A 79 4.10 -5.04 5.16
CA GLU A 79 3.18 -6.09 5.64
C GLU A 79 1.96 -5.57 6.44
N GLY A 80 1.79 -4.25 6.52
CA GLY A 80 0.70 -3.57 7.22
C GLY A 80 -0.20 -2.77 6.30
N LEU A 81 0.15 -2.60 5.02
CA LEU A 81 -0.53 -1.69 4.10
C LEU A 81 -2.06 -1.84 4.12
N TYR A 82 -2.55 -3.08 4.02
CA TYR A 82 -3.99 -3.31 3.98
C TYR A 82 -4.66 -3.21 5.34
N ASN A 83 -3.92 -3.41 6.45
CA ASN A 83 -4.46 -3.12 7.77
C ASN A 83 -4.62 -1.60 7.95
N ASP A 84 -3.61 -0.83 7.51
CA ASP A 84 -3.65 0.64 7.55
C ASP A 84 -4.78 1.17 6.65
N LEU A 85 -4.94 0.59 5.45
CA LEU A 85 -6.05 0.93 4.55
C LEU A 85 -7.41 0.53 5.13
N ASP A 86 -7.52 -0.62 5.79
CA ASP A 86 -8.78 -1.06 6.42
C ASP A 86 -9.27 -0.07 7.50
N GLU A 87 -8.36 0.69 8.14
CA GLU A 87 -8.71 1.73 9.12
C GLU A 87 -9.23 3.02 8.50
N VAL A 88 -8.84 3.33 7.26
CA VAL A 88 -9.18 4.60 6.58
C VAL A 88 -10.07 4.42 5.36
N LYS A 89 -10.42 3.18 4.98
CA LYS A 89 -11.10 2.86 3.72
C LYS A 89 -12.46 3.55 3.54
N ASP A 90 -13.15 3.82 4.65
CA ASP A 90 -14.46 4.48 4.66
C ASP A 90 -14.34 6.00 4.46
N ASP A 91 -13.16 6.56 4.75
CA ASP A 91 -12.84 7.99 4.57
C ASP A 91 -12.11 8.27 3.24
N LEU A 92 -11.79 7.23 2.45
CA LEU A 92 -11.13 7.39 1.15
C LEU A 92 -12.08 8.00 0.12
N ALA A 93 -11.84 9.26 -0.24
CA ALA A 93 -12.56 9.91 -1.31
C ALA A 93 -12.00 9.52 -2.69
N LEU A 94 -12.82 9.65 -3.74
CA LEU A 94 -12.36 9.49 -5.14
C LEU A 94 -11.14 10.35 -5.49
N THR A 95 -11.00 11.51 -4.83
CA THR A 95 -9.83 12.40 -4.97
C THR A 95 -8.55 11.78 -4.41
N ASP A 96 -8.66 10.88 -3.44
CA ASP A 96 -7.52 10.16 -2.87
C ASP A 96 -7.02 9.05 -3.81
N LEU A 97 -7.73 8.76 -4.90
CA LEU A 97 -7.29 7.83 -5.94
C LEU A 97 -6.64 8.54 -7.14
N GLU A 98 -6.68 9.88 -7.20
CA GLU A 98 -6.08 10.64 -8.28
C GLU A 98 -4.55 10.47 -8.31
N GLY A 99 -4.02 10.08 -9.46
CA GLY A 99 -2.59 9.89 -9.67
C GLY A 99 -2.07 8.47 -9.40
N LEU A 100 -2.91 7.56 -8.92
CA LEU A 100 -2.59 6.13 -8.86
C LEU A 100 -2.61 5.49 -10.25
N THR A 101 -1.70 4.55 -10.50
CA THR A 101 -1.74 3.72 -11.70
C THR A 101 -2.93 2.77 -11.71
N SER A 102 -3.30 2.30 -12.90
CA SER A 102 -4.38 1.32 -13.05
C SER A 102 -4.11 0.01 -12.30
N ASP A 103 -2.83 -0.37 -12.10
CA ASP A 103 -2.46 -1.55 -11.31
C ASP A 103 -2.73 -1.33 -9.81
N ALA A 104 -2.43 -0.14 -9.30
CA ALA A 104 -2.71 0.23 -7.91
C ALA A 104 -4.23 0.35 -7.65
N VAL A 105 -4.98 0.97 -8.57
CA VAL A 105 -6.45 1.07 -8.47
C VAL A 105 -7.08 -0.33 -8.53
N ALA A 106 -6.66 -1.19 -9.46
CA ALA A 106 -7.15 -2.55 -9.55
C ALA A 106 -6.91 -3.35 -8.24
N LYS A 107 -5.84 -3.05 -7.50
CA LYS A 107 -5.56 -3.67 -6.19
C LYS A 107 -6.52 -3.21 -5.09
N LEU A 108 -7.00 -1.98 -5.15
CA LEU A 108 -8.04 -1.48 -4.26
C LEU A 108 -9.40 -2.06 -4.65
N GLU A 109 -9.74 -2.06 -5.94
CA GLU A 109 -10.99 -2.64 -6.46
C GLU A 109 -11.10 -4.14 -6.15
N GLU A 110 -10.02 -4.91 -6.31
CA GLU A 110 -9.96 -6.33 -5.95
C GLU A 110 -10.24 -6.56 -4.46
N ARG A 111 -9.89 -5.59 -3.60
CA ARG A 111 -9.99 -5.72 -2.15
C ARG A 111 -11.30 -5.16 -1.58
N TYR A 112 -11.73 -4.00 -2.06
CA TYR A 112 -12.80 -3.18 -1.49
C TYR A 112 -13.96 -2.93 -2.46
N GLY A 113 -13.85 -3.34 -3.73
CA GLY A 113 -14.81 -2.98 -4.77
C GLY A 113 -16.24 -3.43 -4.46
N GLU A 114 -16.42 -4.59 -3.82
CA GLU A 114 -17.75 -5.05 -3.40
C GLU A 114 -18.33 -4.20 -2.27
N GLU A 115 -17.51 -3.79 -1.30
CA GLU A 115 -17.93 -2.95 -0.18
C GLU A 115 -18.30 -1.54 -0.63
N TRP A 116 -17.46 -0.92 -1.47
CA TRP A 116 -17.71 0.39 -2.04
C TRP A 116 -18.95 0.40 -2.96
N ALA A 117 -19.17 -0.68 -3.72
CA ALA A 117 -20.37 -0.81 -4.53
C ALA A 117 -21.64 -0.92 -3.68
N GLU A 118 -21.59 -1.55 -2.50
CA GLU A 118 -22.74 -1.62 -1.61
C GLU A 118 -23.02 -0.26 -0.94
N LEU A 119 -21.99 0.45 -0.47
CA LEU A 119 -22.14 1.78 0.12
C LEU A 119 -22.77 2.78 -0.86
N ALA A 120 -22.31 2.79 -2.12
CA ALA A 120 -22.86 3.66 -3.15
C ALA A 120 -24.36 3.40 -3.40
N ARG A 121 -24.82 2.14 -3.29
CA ARG A 121 -26.24 1.80 -3.45
C ARG A 121 -27.08 2.30 -2.28
N ILE A 122 -26.56 2.25 -1.06
CA ILE A 122 -27.24 2.76 0.13
C ILE A 122 -27.41 4.28 0.02
N GLU A 123 -26.37 5.01 -0.38
CA GLU A 123 -26.43 6.46 -0.57
C GLU A 123 -27.46 6.87 -1.64
N GLU A 124 -27.51 6.16 -2.77
CA GLU A 124 -28.51 6.40 -3.82
C GLU A 124 -29.95 6.17 -3.35
N GLU A 125 -30.17 5.18 -2.46
CA GLU A 125 -31.49 4.91 -1.87
C GLU A 125 -31.88 6.01 -0.87
N GLU A 126 -30.95 6.48 -0.02
CA GLU A 126 -31.20 7.56 0.94
C GLU A 126 -31.47 8.92 0.26
N GLU A 127 -30.84 9.22 -0.87
CA GLU A 127 -31.11 10.46 -1.64
C GLU A 127 -32.45 10.43 -2.38
N ALA A 128 -33.03 9.25 -2.60
CA ALA A 128 -34.29 9.08 -3.32
C ALA A 128 -35.55 9.21 -2.43
N GLU A 129 -35.39 9.20 -1.10
CA GLU A 129 -36.47 9.35 -0.09
C GLU A 129 -36.70 10.81 0.35
#